data_AF-A0A1Q5QA93-F1
#
_entry.id   AF-A0A1Q5QA93-F1
#
_cell.length_a   1.000
_cell.length_b   1.000
_cell.length_c   1.000
_cell.angle_alpha   90.00
_cell.angle_beta   90.00
_cell.angle_gamma   90.00
#
_symmetry.space_group_name_H-M   'P 1'
#
loop_
_entity.id
_entity.type
_entity.pdbx_description
1 polymer ?
#
loop_
_entity_poly.entity_id
_entity_poly.type
_entity_poly.pdbx_seq_one_letter_code
_entity_poly.pdbx_strand_id
1 'polypeptide(L)'
;MTARAKRRRLNDSETTADAHSDLPEKSAWNGFCEIESEPTADNACASVALLNIVNNIDDITLGDTLAGFKEFTMPFTPALRGDAIANFEFVKGIHNSFARNMDILNSDLNLKNEATASSRSKRQRDPSNADEAAFHFIAFVPALGRVWKFDGLERQPQDLAACSDGDWLEQVRSHLIGKMTEYEEDQIEFSVLSLVRDPLRDHVEHLARNVKELQRIRDRLTASQLDDLRAMLGTGVYENVLLGASPALGLTEESMHLVPALDDEGLTIDELPQEYVRLANDQRDVTRSIMEEMQLRQADDMFAEGKRHDYSAAMEFWARALARKGVLEEFLT
;
A
#
# COMPACT_ATOMS: atom_id res chain seq x y z
N MET A 1 79.53 2.88 6.29
CA MET A 1 78.33 2.40 7.03
C MET A 1 77.51 3.63 7.42
N THR A 2 76.29 3.88 6.95
CA THR A 2 75.43 3.26 5.94
C THR A 2 74.40 4.34 5.59
N ALA A 3 74.15 4.53 4.31
CA ALA A 3 73.44 5.68 3.76
C ALA A 3 71.93 5.66 4.03
N ARG A 4 71.37 6.86 4.20
CA ARG A 4 69.94 7.18 4.29
C ARG A 4 69.24 6.82 2.98
N ALA A 5 68.39 5.79 3.02
CA ALA A 5 67.63 5.33 1.86
C ALA A 5 66.41 6.24 1.61
N LYS A 6 66.49 7.06 0.56
CA LYS A 6 65.34 7.66 -0.14
C LYS A 6 64.56 6.52 -0.82
N ARG A 7 63.29 6.30 -0.44
CA ARG A 7 62.39 5.49 -1.28
C ARG A 7 61.90 6.36 -2.44
N ARG A 8 62.14 5.82 -3.62
CA ARG A 8 62.03 6.38 -4.96
C ARG A 8 60.63 6.06 -5.50
N ARG A 9 60.01 7.05 -6.16
CA ARG A 9 58.89 6.84 -7.08
C ARG A 9 59.33 5.91 -8.22
N LEU A 10 58.51 4.92 -8.57
CA LEU A 10 58.49 4.30 -9.89
C LEU A 10 57.08 4.52 -10.44
N ASN A 11 57.04 5.13 -11.61
CA ASN A 11 55.87 5.42 -12.44
C ASN A 11 55.71 4.30 -13.48
N ASP A 12 54.45 4.11 -13.89
CA ASP A 12 53.91 3.66 -15.20
C ASP A 12 54.32 2.25 -15.69
N SER A 13 53.46 1.37 -16.22
CA SER A 13 52.17 1.47 -16.93
C SER A 13 51.51 0.07 -16.84
N GLU A 14 50.20 -0.06 -16.67
CA GLU A 14 49.31 -0.32 -17.79
C GLU A 14 47.87 0.07 -17.44
N THR A 15 47.33 0.89 -18.32
CA THR A 15 45.94 1.33 -18.43
C THR A 15 45.04 0.12 -18.72
N THR A 16 44.19 -0.26 -17.77
CA THR A 16 42.96 -0.99 -18.08
C THR A 16 41.79 -0.13 -17.64
N ALA A 17 41.14 0.38 -18.68
CA ALA A 17 39.96 1.23 -18.72
C ALA A 17 39.00 1.13 -17.54
N ASP A 18 38.52 2.31 -17.16
CA ASP A 18 37.33 2.57 -16.37
C ASP A 18 36.22 1.57 -16.67
N ALA A 19 35.90 0.72 -15.69
CA ALA A 19 34.55 0.21 -15.56
C ALA A 19 33.74 1.34 -14.91
N HIS A 20 33.32 2.29 -15.75
CA HIS A 20 32.16 3.11 -15.45
C HIS A 20 31.05 2.15 -15.01
N SER A 21 30.76 2.17 -13.71
CA SER A 21 29.53 1.57 -13.22
C SER A 21 28.42 2.41 -13.84
N ASP A 22 27.62 1.78 -14.71
CA ASP A 22 26.34 2.28 -15.19
C ASP A 22 25.37 2.38 -13.99
N LEU A 23 25.66 3.29 -13.06
CA LEU A 23 24.60 3.98 -12.35
C LEU A 23 23.79 4.64 -13.46
N PRO A 24 22.47 4.37 -13.61
CA PRO A 24 21.65 5.24 -14.41
C PRO A 24 21.94 6.65 -13.92
N GLU A 25 22.38 7.50 -14.85
CA GLU A 25 22.87 8.86 -14.61
C GLU A 25 22.06 9.46 -13.46
N LYS A 26 22.69 9.88 -12.36
CA LYS A 26 21.98 10.55 -11.25
C LYS A 26 21.18 11.78 -11.73
N SER A 27 21.49 12.30 -12.91
CA SER A 27 20.75 13.32 -13.68
C SER A 27 19.44 12.82 -14.32
N ALA A 28 19.25 11.52 -14.51
CA ALA A 28 18.08 10.87 -15.10
C ALA A 28 17.11 10.30 -14.06
N TRP A 29 17.53 10.12 -12.80
CA TRP A 29 16.69 9.58 -11.73
C TRP A 29 15.93 10.69 -11.01
N ASN A 30 14.68 10.90 -11.41
CA ASN A 30 13.72 11.82 -10.77
C ASN A 30 12.97 11.18 -9.59
N GLY A 31 13.59 10.22 -8.88
CA GLY A 31 12.96 9.46 -7.82
C GLY A 31 12.19 10.36 -6.86
N PHE A 32 10.93 10.02 -6.64
CA PHE A 32 10.04 10.81 -5.81
C PHE A 32 10.52 10.74 -4.35
N CYS A 33 10.93 11.93 -3.87
CA CYS A 33 11.36 12.34 -2.53
C CYS A 33 12.71 11.84 -1.98
N GLU A 34 13.69 12.76 -1.93
CA GLU A 34 14.70 12.85 -0.87
C GLU A 34 14.18 13.91 0.13
N ILE A 35 13.93 13.56 1.38
CA ILE A 35 13.52 14.56 2.36
C ILE A 35 14.82 15.16 2.90
N GLU A 36 15.13 16.41 2.56
CA GLU A 36 16.05 17.16 3.42
C GLU A 36 15.33 17.33 4.76
N SER A 37 15.74 16.50 5.70
CA SER A 37 15.46 16.55 7.13
C SER A 37 15.35 17.99 7.65
N GLU A 38 14.13 18.53 7.66
CA GLU A 38 13.64 19.28 8.81
C GLU A 38 12.42 18.51 9.34
N PRO A 39 12.32 18.29 10.66
CA PRO A 39 11.21 17.60 11.31
C PRO A 39 9.96 18.48 11.24
N THR A 40 9.38 18.62 10.06
CA THR A 40 8.17 19.44 9.84
C THR A 40 6.91 18.58 9.81
N ALA A 41 7.03 17.26 9.92
CA ALA A 41 5.90 16.37 10.08
C ALA A 41 6.29 15.07 10.80
N ASP A 42 6.60 15.15 12.09
CA ASP A 42 6.90 13.98 12.95
C ASP A 42 5.79 12.90 12.87
N ASN A 43 4.58 13.27 12.45
CA ASN A 43 3.43 12.37 12.32
C ASN A 43 3.06 11.97 10.87
N ALA A 44 3.75 12.44 9.82
CA ALA A 44 3.35 12.14 8.42
C ALA A 44 4.12 11.00 7.74
N CYS A 45 5.01 10.31 8.46
CA CYS A 45 5.92 9.30 7.92
C CYS A 45 5.20 8.21 7.12
N ALA A 46 4.02 7.74 7.56
CA ALA A 46 3.21 6.75 6.85
C ALA A 46 2.76 7.24 5.46
N SER A 47 2.22 8.47 5.38
CA SER A 47 1.74 9.05 4.11
C SER A 47 2.90 9.32 3.16
N VAL A 48 4.05 9.76 3.68
CA VAL A 48 5.24 9.98 2.87
C VAL A 48 5.80 8.65 2.33
N ALA A 49 5.85 7.61 3.14
CA ALA A 49 6.28 6.27 2.70
C ALA A 49 5.37 5.74 1.58
N LEU A 50 4.04 5.85 1.71
CA LEU A 50 3.09 5.47 0.66
C LEU A 50 3.29 6.28 -0.62
N LEU A 51 3.47 7.59 -0.52
CA LEU A 51 3.75 8.45 -1.67
C LEU A 51 5.05 8.07 -2.37
N ASN A 52 6.10 7.71 -1.62
CA ASN A 52 7.36 7.22 -2.19
C ASN A 52 7.17 5.90 -2.93
N ILE A 53 6.30 5.01 -2.45
CA ILE A 53 5.99 3.77 -3.17
C ILE A 53 5.23 4.09 -4.46
N VAL A 54 4.05 4.72 -4.38
CA VAL A 54 3.16 4.88 -5.54
C VAL A 54 3.73 5.75 -6.64
N ASN A 55 4.60 6.72 -6.32
CA ASN A 55 5.18 7.58 -7.35
C ASN A 55 6.33 6.93 -8.12
N ASN A 56 6.87 5.82 -7.63
CA ASN A 56 7.97 5.07 -8.25
C ASN A 56 7.51 3.72 -8.83
N ILE A 57 6.21 3.41 -8.83
CA ILE A 57 5.64 2.28 -9.57
C ILE A 57 5.44 2.69 -11.03
N ASP A 58 5.96 1.88 -11.95
CA ASP A 58 5.73 2.04 -13.39
C ASP A 58 4.27 1.69 -13.75
N ASP A 59 3.69 2.41 -14.72
CA ASP A 59 2.34 2.20 -15.24
C ASP A 59 1.18 2.26 -14.22
N ILE A 60 1.40 2.83 -13.03
CA ILE A 60 0.32 3.07 -12.06
C ILE A 60 -0.58 4.23 -12.51
N THR A 61 -1.89 3.99 -12.51
CA THR A 61 -2.88 5.05 -12.74
C THR A 61 -3.16 5.78 -11.41
N LEU A 62 -2.56 6.96 -11.24
CA LEU A 62 -2.87 7.86 -10.13
C LEU A 62 -4.15 8.66 -10.45
N GLY A 63 -4.96 8.95 -9.42
CA GLY A 63 -6.09 9.88 -9.57
C GLY A 63 -5.60 11.31 -9.82
N ASP A 64 -6.45 12.13 -10.45
CA ASP A 64 -6.13 13.49 -10.94
C ASP A 64 -5.33 14.34 -9.94
N THR A 65 -5.73 14.33 -8.67
CA THR A 65 -5.08 15.12 -7.61
C THR A 65 -3.65 14.67 -7.33
N LEU A 66 -3.39 13.36 -7.26
CA LEU A 66 -2.05 12.82 -7.02
C LEU A 66 -1.18 12.89 -8.29
N ALA A 67 -1.78 12.65 -9.46
CA ALA A 67 -1.11 12.79 -10.75
C ALA A 67 -0.63 14.23 -10.97
N GLY A 68 -1.51 15.22 -10.75
CA GLY A 68 -1.18 16.63 -10.85
C GLY A 68 -0.11 17.06 -9.83
N PHE A 69 -0.17 16.53 -8.61
CA PHE A 69 0.88 16.78 -7.60
C PHE A 69 2.23 16.16 -8.01
N LYS A 70 2.24 14.93 -8.55
CA LYS A 70 3.45 14.28 -9.07
C LYS A 70 4.08 15.11 -10.19
N GLU A 71 3.28 15.56 -11.15
CA GLU A 71 3.75 16.41 -12.26
C GLU A 71 4.28 17.75 -11.76
N PHE A 72 3.55 18.42 -10.87
CA PHE A 72 3.95 19.70 -10.27
C PHE A 72 5.28 19.62 -9.51
N THR A 73 5.53 18.53 -8.80
CA THR A 73 6.73 18.34 -7.97
C THR A 73 7.88 17.63 -8.70
N MET A 74 7.69 17.23 -9.96
CA MET A 74 8.71 16.58 -10.78
C MET A 74 9.99 17.43 -10.93
N PRO A 75 9.94 18.75 -11.22
CA PRO A 75 11.14 19.57 -11.36
C PRO A 75 11.75 20.02 -10.03
N PHE A 76 11.13 19.70 -8.89
CA PHE A 76 11.56 20.23 -7.59
C PHE A 76 12.81 19.53 -7.09
N THR A 77 13.62 20.29 -6.34
CA THR A 77 14.62 19.66 -5.51
C THR A 77 13.92 18.83 -4.43
N PRO A 78 14.61 17.84 -3.87
CA PRO A 78 13.99 16.94 -2.92
C PRO A 78 13.51 17.62 -1.63
N ALA A 79 14.27 18.60 -1.12
CA ALA A 79 13.84 19.50 -0.04
C ALA A 79 12.52 20.23 -0.36
N LEU A 80 12.42 20.82 -1.56
CA LEU A 80 11.23 21.53 -2.01
C LEU A 80 10.04 20.58 -2.20
N ARG A 81 10.29 19.33 -2.58
CA ARG A 81 9.25 18.30 -2.66
C ARG A 81 8.75 17.90 -1.29
N GLY A 82 9.65 17.77 -0.30
CA GLY A 82 9.29 17.56 1.10
C GLY A 82 8.38 18.68 1.62
N ASP A 83 8.75 19.95 1.38
CA ASP A 83 7.92 21.11 1.73
C ASP A 83 6.56 21.10 1.00
N ALA A 84 6.55 20.76 -0.30
CA ALA A 84 5.31 20.65 -1.07
C ALA A 84 4.37 19.57 -0.49
N ILE A 85 4.89 18.40 -0.09
CA ILE A 85 4.10 17.33 0.56
C ILE A 85 3.60 17.82 1.92
N ALA A 86 4.48 18.45 2.70
CA ALA A 86 4.15 19.03 3.99
C ALA A 86 3.15 20.18 3.91
N ASN A 87 2.84 20.71 2.72
CA ASN A 87 1.81 21.73 2.49
C ASN A 87 0.64 21.21 1.63
N PHE A 88 0.63 19.92 1.29
CA PHE A 88 -0.40 19.35 0.45
C PHE A 88 -1.67 19.02 1.22
N GLU A 89 -2.62 19.96 1.22
CA GLU A 89 -3.84 19.89 2.03
C GLU A 89 -4.68 18.63 1.76
N PHE A 90 -4.69 18.15 0.51
CA PHE A 90 -5.41 16.93 0.17
C PHE A 90 -4.90 15.71 0.96
N VAL A 91 -3.58 15.48 0.96
CA VAL A 91 -2.98 14.36 1.70
C VAL A 91 -3.09 14.58 3.21
N LYS A 92 -2.93 15.82 3.70
CA LYS A 92 -3.14 16.13 5.13
C LYS A 92 -4.55 15.81 5.60
N GLY A 93 -5.56 16.23 4.82
CA GLY A 93 -6.96 15.98 5.15
C GLY A 93 -7.25 14.48 5.24
N ILE A 94 -6.75 13.70 4.28
CA ILE A 94 -6.88 12.24 4.30
C ILE A 94 -6.11 11.63 5.47
N HIS A 95 -4.84 11.98 5.67
CA HIS A 95 -4.02 11.50 6.79
C HIS A 95 -4.71 11.71 8.14
N ASN A 96 -5.19 12.94 8.38
CA ASN A 96 -5.88 13.30 9.61
C ASN A 96 -7.24 12.61 9.75
N SER A 97 -7.90 12.25 8.64
CA SER A 97 -9.17 11.51 8.69
C SER A 97 -9.05 10.10 9.24
N PHE A 98 -7.83 9.53 9.27
CA PHE A 98 -7.53 8.22 9.87
C PHE A 98 -6.98 8.32 11.30
N ALA A 99 -6.66 9.52 11.79
CA ALA A 99 -6.16 9.73 13.15
C ALA A 99 -7.29 9.62 14.19
N ARG A 100 -6.99 9.15 15.40
CA ARG A 100 -7.95 9.17 16.50
C ARG A 100 -8.06 10.58 17.05
N ASN A 101 -9.24 10.95 17.55
CA ASN A 101 -9.43 12.25 18.21
C ASN A 101 -8.44 12.47 19.38
N MET A 102 -8.15 11.42 20.15
CA MET A 102 -7.15 11.48 21.22
C MET A 102 -5.74 11.77 20.71
N ASP A 103 -5.34 11.19 19.57
CA ASP A 103 -4.00 11.38 18.99
C ASP A 103 -3.84 12.82 18.48
N ILE A 104 -4.88 13.36 17.83
CA ILE A 104 -4.94 14.77 17.41
C ILE A 104 -4.85 15.70 18.62
N LEU A 105 -5.63 15.44 19.68
CA LEU A 105 -5.63 16.24 20.90
C LEU A 105 -4.29 16.19 21.63
N ASN A 106 -3.66 15.00 21.70
CA ASN A 106 -2.33 14.83 22.30
C ASN A 106 -1.26 15.57 21.49
N SER A 107 -1.33 15.50 20.15
CA SER A 107 -0.44 16.27 19.27
C SER A 107 -0.60 17.78 19.48
N ASP A 108 -1.84 18.28 19.54
CA ASP A 108 -2.14 19.69 19.84
C ASP A 108 -1.63 20.12 21.22
N LEU A 109 -1.77 19.26 22.23
CA LEU A 109 -1.29 19.50 23.59
C LEU A 109 0.24 19.57 23.59
N ASN A 110 0.91 18.66 22.90
CA ASN A 110 2.37 18.66 22.76
C ASN A 110 2.86 19.93 22.04
N LEU A 111 2.22 20.33 20.94
CA LEU A 111 2.53 21.58 20.24
C LEU A 111 2.33 22.81 21.13
N LYS A 112 1.25 22.85 21.92
CA LYS A 112 1.01 23.93 22.90
C LYS A 112 2.08 23.96 23.99
N ASN A 113 2.48 22.79 24.49
CA ASN A 113 3.56 22.68 25.47
C ASN A 113 4.89 23.16 24.90
N GLU A 114 5.19 22.84 23.64
CA GLU A 114 6.40 23.28 22.95
C GLU A 114 6.41 24.78 22.66
N ALA A 115 5.26 25.35 22.28
CA ALA A 115 5.10 26.79 22.05
C ALA A 115 5.17 27.61 23.35
N THR A 116 4.73 27.03 24.48
CA THR A 116 4.73 27.70 25.81
C THR A 116 6.01 27.44 26.61
N ALA A 117 6.80 26.42 26.25
CA ALA A 117 8.10 26.16 26.85
C ALA A 117 9.13 27.22 26.42
N SER A 118 9.53 28.10 27.36
CA SER A 118 10.66 29.01 27.13
C SER A 118 11.95 28.23 26.79
N SER A 119 12.82 28.79 25.96
CA SER A 119 14.02 28.12 25.41
C SER A 119 15.01 27.55 26.45
N ARG A 120 14.85 27.88 27.75
CA ARG A 120 15.62 27.32 28.87
C ARG A 120 15.11 25.97 29.39
N SER A 121 13.87 25.56 29.08
CA SER A 121 13.26 24.31 29.58
C SER A 121 13.55 23.08 28.70
N LYS A 122 14.07 23.27 27.47
CA LYS A 122 14.38 22.16 26.54
C LYS A 122 15.41 21.16 27.07
N ARG A 123 16.21 21.54 28.08
CA ARG A 123 17.26 20.69 28.69
C ARG A 123 16.79 19.84 29.87
N GLN A 124 15.53 19.97 30.27
CA GLN A 124 14.97 19.28 31.44
C GLN A 124 13.70 18.50 31.05
N ARG A 125 13.70 17.91 29.84
CA ARG A 125 12.74 16.85 29.50
C ARG A 125 13.22 15.60 30.25
N ASP A 126 12.41 15.13 31.19
CA ASP A 126 12.60 13.85 31.87
C ASP A 126 12.54 12.74 30.79
N PRO A 127 13.55 11.86 30.66
CA PRO A 127 13.56 10.82 29.62
C PRO A 127 12.36 9.86 29.72
N SER A 128 11.72 9.79 30.89
CA SER A 128 10.59 8.89 31.18
C SER A 128 9.26 9.27 30.52
N ASN A 129 9.14 10.46 29.93
CA ASN A 129 7.96 10.88 29.14
C ASN A 129 8.23 10.85 27.62
N ALA A 130 9.34 10.25 27.18
CA ALA A 130 9.69 10.07 25.78
C ALA A 130 9.41 8.65 25.26
N ASP A 131 8.72 7.81 26.05
CA ASP A 131 8.56 6.36 25.83
C ASP A 131 7.29 5.98 25.04
N GLU A 132 6.74 6.85 24.20
CA GLU A 132 5.97 6.36 23.05
C GLU A 132 6.95 6.32 21.87
N ALA A 133 7.64 5.18 21.72
CA ALA A 133 8.47 4.90 20.57
C ALA A 133 7.58 4.98 19.31
N ALA A 134 7.57 6.15 18.67
CA ALA A 134 6.83 6.36 17.44
C ALA A 134 7.38 5.41 16.37
N PHE A 135 6.52 4.58 15.78
CA PHE A 135 6.88 3.75 14.66
C PHE A 135 7.31 4.64 13.49
N HIS A 136 8.47 4.33 12.92
CA HIS A 136 8.97 5.00 11.72
C HIS A 136 8.75 4.12 10.49
N PHE A 137 8.25 4.71 9.40
CA PHE A 137 7.98 3.99 8.16
C PHE A 137 9.14 4.14 7.18
N ILE A 138 9.61 3.00 6.69
CA ILE A 138 10.63 2.90 5.64
C ILE A 138 10.00 2.20 4.45
N ALA A 139 10.14 2.78 3.26
CA ALA A 139 9.61 2.22 2.01
C ALA A 139 10.72 1.52 1.21
N PHE A 140 10.41 0.35 0.67
CA PHE A 140 11.28 -0.39 -0.25
C PHE A 140 10.59 -0.48 -1.62
N VAL A 141 11.28 -0.06 -2.68
CA VAL A 141 10.68 0.06 -4.02
C VAL A 141 11.64 -0.46 -5.09
N PRO A 142 11.22 -1.39 -5.95
CA PRO A 142 11.94 -1.69 -7.19
C PRO A 142 11.68 -0.58 -8.22
N ALA A 143 12.72 0.12 -8.67
CA ALA A 143 12.62 1.17 -9.68
C ALA A 143 13.91 1.28 -10.49
N LEU A 144 13.78 1.48 -11.80
CA LEU A 144 14.89 1.56 -12.76
C LEU A 144 15.88 0.38 -12.67
N GLY A 145 15.36 -0.84 -12.54
CA GLY A 145 16.16 -2.06 -12.46
C GLY A 145 16.97 -2.22 -11.16
N ARG A 146 16.63 -1.47 -10.11
CA ARG A 146 17.30 -1.51 -8.80
C ARG A 146 16.28 -1.44 -7.66
N VAL A 147 16.68 -1.93 -6.48
CA VAL A 147 15.90 -1.85 -5.25
C VAL A 147 16.36 -0.65 -4.44
N TRP A 148 15.43 0.25 -4.15
CA TRP A 148 15.67 1.46 -3.40
C TRP A 148 15.02 1.38 -2.03
N LYS A 149 15.75 1.85 -1.01
CA LYS A 149 15.24 2.12 0.33
C LYS A 149 15.02 3.62 0.49
N PHE A 150 13.79 4.01 0.81
CA PHE A 150 13.41 5.37 1.13
C PHE A 150 13.12 5.48 2.62
N ASP A 151 13.99 6.20 3.32
CA ASP A 151 13.87 6.48 4.73
C ASP A 151 13.76 8.00 4.91
N GLY A 152 12.66 8.47 5.51
CA GLY A 152 12.41 9.89 5.72
C GLY A 152 13.35 10.58 6.71
N LEU A 153 14.14 9.82 7.49
CA LEU A 153 15.18 10.32 8.38
C LEU A 153 16.55 10.41 7.69
N GLU A 154 16.69 9.78 6.51
CA GLU A 154 17.93 9.79 5.74
C GLU A 154 17.90 10.86 4.66
N ARG A 155 19.08 11.43 4.37
CA ARG A 155 19.22 12.52 3.40
C ARG A 155 18.99 12.09 1.95
N GLN A 156 19.26 10.83 1.62
CA GLN A 156 19.20 10.32 0.26
C GLN A 156 18.68 8.88 0.26
N PRO A 157 17.92 8.48 -0.78
CA PRO A 157 17.54 7.10 -0.99
C PRO A 157 18.76 6.19 -1.06
N GLN A 158 18.67 5.01 -0.45
CA GLN A 158 19.75 4.02 -0.51
C GLN A 158 19.48 3.01 -1.61
N ASP A 159 20.47 2.87 -2.49
CA ASP A 159 20.54 1.80 -3.46
C ASP A 159 20.97 0.51 -2.75
N LEU A 160 20.08 -0.47 -2.67
CA LEU A 160 20.36 -1.73 -1.99
C LEU A 160 21.04 -2.73 -2.92
N ALA A 161 20.50 -2.93 -4.11
CA ALA A 161 21.01 -3.87 -5.09
C ALA A 161 20.31 -3.73 -6.45
N ALA A 162 20.93 -4.27 -7.50
CA ALA A 162 20.27 -4.42 -8.80
C ALA A 162 19.18 -5.50 -8.70
N CYS A 163 18.05 -5.28 -9.37
CA CYS A 163 16.97 -6.26 -9.40
C CYS A 163 16.44 -6.50 -10.80
N SER A 164 16.13 -7.77 -11.08
CA SER A 164 15.20 -8.18 -12.12
C SER A 164 13.79 -8.37 -11.53
N ASP A 165 12.77 -8.39 -12.38
CA ASP A 165 11.40 -8.69 -11.98
C ASP A 165 11.35 -10.01 -11.18
N GLY A 166 10.88 -9.94 -9.93
CA GLY A 166 10.70 -11.08 -9.03
C GLY A 166 11.80 -11.30 -7.97
N ASP A 167 13.05 -10.91 -8.20
CA ASP A 167 14.18 -11.21 -7.28
C ASP A 167 14.33 -10.18 -6.14
N TRP A 168 13.81 -8.97 -6.33
CA TRP A 168 13.97 -7.87 -5.37
C TRP A 168 13.42 -8.18 -3.96
N LEU A 169 12.39 -9.03 -3.85
CA LEU A 169 11.79 -9.40 -2.57
C LEU A 169 12.76 -10.20 -1.69
N GLU A 170 13.57 -11.09 -2.27
CA GLU A 170 14.57 -11.85 -1.51
C GLU A 170 15.67 -10.94 -0.96
N GLN A 171 16.03 -9.93 -1.75
CA GLN A 171 17.02 -8.92 -1.37
C GLN A 171 16.51 -8.05 -0.21
N VAL A 172 15.26 -7.55 -0.31
CA VAL A 172 14.61 -6.80 0.78
C VAL A 172 14.44 -7.66 2.02
N ARG A 173 14.00 -8.91 1.88
CA ARG A 173 13.87 -9.85 3.01
C ARG A 173 15.20 -10.02 3.75
N SER A 174 16.29 -10.22 3.02
CA SER A 174 17.62 -10.37 3.62
C SER A 174 18.06 -9.11 4.36
N HIS A 175 17.78 -7.93 3.81
CA HIS A 175 18.02 -6.64 4.46
C HIS A 175 17.20 -6.47 5.74
N LEU A 176 15.91 -6.80 5.71
CA LEU A 176 15.00 -6.72 6.86
C LEU A 176 15.44 -7.66 7.99
N ILE A 177 15.78 -8.92 7.68
CA ILE A 177 16.26 -9.87 8.69
C ILE A 177 17.56 -9.38 9.32
N GLY A 178 18.50 -8.87 8.50
CA GLY A 178 19.73 -8.27 9.00
C GLY A 178 19.45 -7.14 9.99
N LYS A 179 18.55 -6.22 9.63
CA LYS A 179 18.12 -5.11 10.49
C LYS A 179 17.45 -5.58 11.77
N MET A 180 16.51 -6.53 11.69
CA MET A 180 15.83 -7.08 12.88
C MET A 180 16.80 -7.77 13.84
N THR A 181 17.86 -8.41 13.32
CA THR A 181 18.88 -9.09 14.13
C THR A 181 19.84 -8.11 14.84
N GLU A 182 19.98 -6.88 14.33
CA GLU A 182 20.79 -5.82 14.97
C GLU A 182 20.16 -5.29 16.27
N TYR A 183 18.86 -5.49 16.47
CA TYR A 183 18.14 -5.05 17.66
C TYR A 183 18.07 -6.17 18.72
N GLU A 184 18.20 -5.80 19.99
CA GLU A 184 18.05 -6.73 21.12
C GLU A 184 16.59 -7.22 21.23
N GLU A 185 16.38 -8.49 21.61
CA GLU A 185 15.09 -9.22 21.53
C GLU A 185 13.88 -8.52 22.20
N ASP A 186 14.11 -7.57 23.11
CA ASP A 186 13.06 -6.90 23.89
C ASP A 186 12.90 -5.39 23.59
N GLN A 187 13.59 -4.83 22.58
CA GLN A 187 13.64 -3.36 22.41
C GLN A 187 12.74 -2.76 21.33
N ILE A 188 12.29 -3.52 20.31
CA ILE A 188 11.54 -2.93 19.17
C ILE A 188 10.50 -3.89 18.60
N GLU A 189 9.28 -3.39 18.42
CA GLU A 189 8.23 -4.04 17.62
C GLU A 189 8.38 -3.69 16.13
N PHE A 190 8.20 -4.66 15.24
CA PHE A 190 8.25 -4.45 13.79
C PHE A 190 6.91 -4.75 13.14
N SER A 191 6.52 -3.94 12.16
CA SER A 191 5.40 -4.21 11.26
C SER A 191 5.88 -4.13 9.82
N VAL A 192 5.49 -5.11 9.01
CA VAL A 192 5.81 -5.17 7.58
C VAL A 192 4.50 -5.20 6.82
N LEU A 193 4.32 -4.22 5.94
CA LEU A 193 3.15 -4.08 5.08
C LEU A 193 3.58 -4.14 3.61
N SER A 194 2.74 -4.72 2.76
CA SER A 194 2.93 -4.73 1.32
C SER A 194 1.83 -3.93 0.64
N LEU A 195 2.22 -3.10 -0.34
CA LEU A 195 1.27 -2.50 -1.26
C LEU A 195 1.11 -3.44 -2.46
N VAL A 196 -0.10 -3.97 -2.64
CA VAL A 196 -0.42 -4.93 -3.70
C VAL A 196 -1.51 -4.39 -4.61
N ARG A 197 -1.60 -4.94 -5.82
CA ARG A 197 -2.73 -4.67 -6.73
C ARG A 197 -4.03 -5.10 -6.06
N ASP A 198 -5.07 -4.29 -6.24
CA ASP A 198 -6.41 -4.57 -5.75
C ASP A 198 -6.91 -5.92 -6.33
N PRO A 199 -7.08 -6.97 -5.49
CA PRO A 199 -7.50 -8.28 -5.97
C PRO A 199 -8.95 -8.27 -6.48
N LEU A 200 -9.82 -7.41 -5.94
CA LEU A 200 -11.21 -7.30 -6.37
C LEU A 200 -11.29 -6.91 -7.86
N ARG A 201 -10.40 -6.05 -8.34
CA ARG A 201 -10.33 -5.70 -9.77
C ARG A 201 -10.08 -6.93 -10.64
N ASP A 202 -9.15 -7.77 -10.25
CA ASP A 202 -8.79 -8.97 -11.02
C ASP A 202 -9.94 -9.98 -11.03
N HIS A 203 -10.63 -10.16 -9.90
CA HIS A 203 -11.81 -11.00 -9.84
C HIS A 203 -12.98 -10.45 -10.68
N VAL A 204 -13.21 -9.13 -10.66
CA VAL A 204 -14.27 -8.48 -11.46
C VAL A 204 -13.95 -8.56 -12.96
N GLU A 205 -12.70 -8.35 -13.36
CA GLU A 205 -12.25 -8.53 -14.74
C GLU A 205 -12.41 -10.00 -15.20
N HIS A 206 -12.07 -10.95 -14.34
CA HIS A 206 -12.31 -12.38 -14.59
C HIS A 206 -13.80 -12.69 -14.74
N LEU A 207 -14.64 -12.18 -13.84
CA LEU A 207 -16.09 -12.32 -13.90
C LEU A 207 -16.66 -11.70 -15.19
N ALA A 208 -16.19 -10.52 -15.59
CA ALA A 208 -16.61 -9.88 -16.83
C ALA A 208 -16.29 -10.72 -18.08
N ARG A 209 -15.09 -11.32 -18.12
CA ARG A 209 -14.70 -12.26 -19.19
C ARG A 209 -15.59 -13.51 -19.17
N ASN A 210 -15.79 -14.09 -18.00
CA ASN A 210 -16.63 -15.27 -17.80
C ASN A 210 -18.08 -15.02 -18.26
N VAL A 211 -18.68 -13.89 -17.89
CA VAL A 211 -20.04 -13.50 -18.32
C VAL A 211 -20.13 -13.38 -19.85
N LYS A 212 -19.14 -12.76 -20.50
CA LYS A 212 -19.11 -12.65 -21.97
C LYS A 212 -19.01 -14.01 -22.65
N GLU A 213 -18.18 -14.91 -22.15
CA GLU A 213 -18.09 -16.28 -22.69
C GLU A 213 -19.41 -17.04 -22.51
N LEU A 214 -20.05 -16.91 -21.34
CA LEU A 214 -21.34 -17.55 -21.08
C LEU A 214 -22.46 -17.00 -21.97
N GLN A 215 -22.51 -15.68 -22.20
CA GLN A 215 -23.43 -15.06 -23.16
C GLN A 215 -23.22 -15.65 -24.56
N ARG A 216 -21.97 -15.65 -25.02
CA ARG A 216 -21.59 -16.17 -26.34
C ARG A 216 -21.96 -17.64 -26.53
N ILE A 217 -21.68 -18.48 -25.54
CA ILE A 217 -22.03 -19.92 -25.61
C ILE A 217 -23.55 -20.08 -25.58
N ARG A 218 -24.24 -19.35 -24.70
CA ARG A 218 -25.71 -19.42 -24.58
C ARG A 218 -26.41 -19.06 -25.88
N ASP A 219 -25.94 -18.05 -26.61
CA ASP A 219 -26.53 -17.63 -27.88
C ASP A 219 -26.36 -18.68 -29.01
N ARG A 220 -25.41 -19.60 -28.87
CA ARG A 220 -25.13 -20.69 -29.83
C ARG A 220 -25.85 -22.00 -29.50
N LEU A 221 -26.41 -22.14 -28.31
CA LEU A 221 -27.05 -23.37 -27.84
C LEU A 221 -28.52 -23.45 -28.28
N THR A 222 -28.98 -24.67 -28.59
CA THR A 222 -30.39 -24.94 -28.89
C THR A 222 -31.23 -25.03 -27.60
N ALA A 223 -32.55 -24.89 -27.73
CA ALA A 223 -33.47 -25.01 -26.59
C ALA A 223 -33.33 -26.37 -25.85
N SER A 224 -33.16 -27.47 -26.59
CA SER A 224 -32.95 -28.80 -25.98
C SER A 224 -31.67 -28.85 -25.15
N GLN A 225 -30.57 -28.28 -25.66
CA GLN A 225 -29.30 -28.26 -24.94
C GLN A 225 -29.36 -27.36 -23.69
N LEU A 226 -30.16 -26.30 -23.72
CA LEU A 226 -30.40 -25.44 -22.54
C LEU A 226 -31.18 -26.19 -21.45
N ASP A 227 -32.15 -27.02 -21.81
CA ASP A 227 -32.86 -27.88 -20.86
C ASP A 227 -31.94 -28.93 -20.26
N ASP A 228 -31.07 -29.56 -21.07
CA ASP A 228 -30.05 -30.50 -20.60
C ASP A 228 -29.05 -29.83 -19.65
N LEU A 229 -28.61 -28.61 -19.96
CA LEU A 229 -27.77 -27.80 -19.06
C LEU A 229 -28.44 -27.51 -17.73
N ARG A 230 -29.73 -27.15 -17.76
CA ARG A 230 -30.51 -26.92 -16.53
C ARG A 230 -30.60 -28.18 -15.68
N ALA A 231 -30.73 -29.35 -16.31
CA ALA A 231 -30.71 -30.63 -15.60
C ALA A 231 -29.32 -30.96 -15.02
N MET A 232 -28.23 -30.70 -15.76
CA MET A 232 -26.86 -30.97 -15.32
C MET A 232 -26.39 -30.04 -14.19
N LEU A 233 -26.69 -28.74 -14.28
CA LEU A 233 -26.31 -27.74 -13.27
C LEU A 233 -27.25 -27.75 -12.06
N GLY A 234 -28.48 -28.23 -12.24
CA GLY A 234 -29.57 -28.05 -11.30
C GLY A 234 -30.17 -26.64 -11.40
N THR A 235 -31.46 -26.54 -11.08
CA THR A 235 -32.25 -25.31 -11.23
C THR A 235 -31.63 -24.12 -10.49
N GLY A 236 -31.15 -24.34 -9.26
CA GLY A 236 -30.56 -23.27 -8.44
C GLY A 236 -29.26 -22.71 -9.02
N VAL A 237 -28.38 -23.54 -9.58
CA VAL A 237 -27.12 -23.03 -10.17
C VAL A 237 -27.42 -22.36 -11.49
N TYR A 238 -28.23 -22.99 -12.35
CA TYR A 238 -28.56 -22.48 -13.67
C TYR A 238 -29.25 -21.10 -13.62
N GLU A 239 -30.19 -20.88 -12.69
CA GLU A 239 -30.91 -19.61 -12.54
C GLU A 239 -30.04 -18.49 -11.97
N ASN A 240 -28.99 -18.84 -11.21
CA ASN A 240 -28.06 -17.88 -10.63
C ASN A 240 -26.87 -17.56 -11.55
N VAL A 241 -26.80 -18.15 -12.76
CA VAL A 241 -25.77 -17.80 -13.74
C VAL A 241 -26.03 -16.38 -14.24
N LEU A 242 -25.06 -15.49 -14.00
CA LEU A 242 -25.04 -14.13 -14.48
C LEU A 242 -24.71 -14.09 -15.97
N LEU A 243 -25.53 -13.33 -16.69
CA LEU A 243 -25.43 -13.11 -18.14
C LEU A 243 -25.46 -11.63 -18.48
N GLY A 244 -25.08 -10.78 -17.54
CA GLY A 244 -25.11 -9.33 -17.68
C GLY A 244 -24.47 -8.66 -16.46
N ALA A 245 -24.51 -7.33 -16.44
CA ALA A 245 -23.95 -6.56 -15.34
C ALA A 245 -24.60 -6.92 -13.99
N SER A 246 -23.79 -6.86 -12.94
CA SER A 246 -24.20 -7.07 -11.56
C SER A 246 -23.54 -6.01 -10.68
N PRO A 247 -24.19 -4.86 -10.47
CA PRO A 247 -23.64 -3.77 -9.65
C PRO A 247 -23.29 -4.20 -8.22
N ALA A 248 -24.01 -5.19 -7.68
CA ALA A 248 -23.74 -5.76 -6.35
C ALA A 248 -22.37 -6.46 -6.26
N LEU A 249 -21.81 -6.90 -7.38
CA LEU A 249 -20.50 -7.54 -7.48
C LEU A 249 -19.44 -6.61 -8.08
N GLY A 250 -19.75 -5.32 -8.27
CA GLY A 250 -18.87 -4.38 -8.96
C GLY A 250 -18.79 -4.60 -10.48
N LEU A 251 -19.56 -5.54 -11.03
CA LEU A 251 -19.62 -5.80 -12.47
C LEU A 251 -20.53 -4.76 -13.15
N THR A 252 -19.92 -3.86 -13.92
CA THR A 252 -20.60 -2.79 -14.66
C THR A 252 -20.60 -3.06 -16.16
N GLU A 253 -21.53 -2.44 -16.90
CA GLU A 253 -21.53 -2.49 -18.37
C GLU A 253 -20.20 -2.01 -18.96
N GLU A 254 -19.59 -0.98 -18.36
CA GLU A 254 -18.27 -0.47 -18.77
C GLU A 254 -17.17 -1.54 -18.63
N SER A 255 -17.09 -2.20 -17.47
CA SER A 255 -16.13 -3.28 -17.26
C SER A 255 -16.32 -4.44 -18.24
N MET A 256 -17.57 -4.75 -18.61
CA MET A 256 -17.86 -5.74 -19.63
C MET A 256 -17.40 -5.28 -21.01
N HIS A 257 -17.61 -4.01 -21.39
CA HIS A 257 -17.16 -3.47 -22.67
C HIS A 257 -15.64 -3.46 -22.83
N LEU A 258 -14.88 -3.28 -21.75
CA LEU A 258 -13.41 -3.31 -21.76
C LEU A 258 -12.84 -4.70 -22.06
N VAL A 259 -13.60 -5.77 -21.85
CA VAL A 259 -13.16 -7.12 -22.21
C VAL A 259 -13.07 -7.22 -23.75
N PRO A 260 -11.90 -7.60 -24.31
CA PRO A 260 -11.74 -7.78 -25.76
C PRO A 260 -12.78 -8.73 -26.36
N ALA A 261 -13.07 -8.58 -27.64
CA ALA A 261 -13.85 -9.58 -28.37
C ALA A 261 -13.11 -10.91 -28.33
N LEU A 262 -13.83 -11.98 -27.97
CA LEU A 262 -13.26 -13.31 -27.81
C LEU A 262 -13.30 -14.01 -29.17
N ASP A 263 -12.17 -14.57 -29.61
CA ASP A 263 -12.04 -15.17 -30.93
C ASP A 263 -12.96 -16.37 -31.12
N ASP A 264 -13.44 -16.56 -32.36
CA ASP A 264 -14.45 -17.57 -32.66
C ASP A 264 -13.89 -19.00 -32.78
N GLU A 265 -12.57 -19.14 -32.73
CA GLU A 265 -11.86 -20.37 -33.05
C GLU A 265 -11.65 -21.26 -31.83
N GLY A 266 -12.24 -22.46 -31.84
CA GLY A 266 -11.74 -23.56 -31.00
C GLY A 266 -12.77 -24.52 -30.42
N LEU A 267 -14.04 -24.12 -30.28
CA LEU A 267 -15.07 -24.97 -29.65
C LEU A 267 -16.09 -25.49 -30.66
N THR A 268 -16.19 -26.82 -30.76
CA THR A 268 -17.23 -27.49 -31.55
C THR A 268 -18.60 -27.37 -30.85
N ILE A 269 -19.69 -27.50 -31.62
CA ILE A 269 -21.06 -27.37 -31.08
C ILE A 269 -21.34 -28.39 -29.96
N ASP A 270 -20.73 -29.56 -30.02
CA ASP A 270 -20.91 -30.64 -29.04
C ASP A 270 -20.17 -30.37 -27.72
N GLU A 271 -19.12 -29.55 -27.73
CA GLU A 271 -18.34 -29.18 -26.53
C GLU A 271 -18.95 -27.99 -25.76
N LEU A 272 -19.81 -27.20 -26.41
CA LEU A 272 -20.43 -26.01 -25.84
C LEU A 272 -21.16 -26.25 -24.51
N PRO A 273 -21.97 -27.33 -24.32
CA PRO A 273 -22.63 -27.56 -23.05
C PRO A 273 -21.65 -27.85 -21.92
N GLN A 274 -20.62 -28.65 -22.17
CA GLN A 274 -19.63 -28.98 -21.15
C GLN A 274 -18.80 -27.76 -20.75
N GLU A 275 -18.47 -26.92 -21.73
CA GLU A 275 -17.79 -25.65 -21.50
C GLU A 275 -18.68 -24.66 -20.72
N TYR A 276 -19.97 -24.58 -21.03
CA TYR A 276 -20.93 -23.78 -20.26
C TYR A 276 -20.99 -24.21 -18.79
N VAL A 277 -21.02 -25.52 -18.52
CA VAL A 277 -21.01 -26.04 -17.15
C VAL A 277 -19.71 -25.67 -16.42
N ARG A 278 -18.57 -25.74 -17.11
CA ARG A 278 -17.27 -25.32 -16.56
C ARG A 278 -17.29 -23.85 -16.17
N LEU A 279 -17.71 -22.98 -17.10
CA LEU A 279 -17.79 -21.53 -16.87
C LEU A 279 -18.82 -21.16 -15.82
N ALA A 280 -19.95 -21.85 -15.72
CA ALA A 280 -20.95 -21.61 -14.69
C ALA A 280 -20.42 -21.94 -13.27
N ASN A 281 -19.62 -23.01 -13.14
CA ASN A 281 -18.95 -23.33 -11.87
C ASN A 281 -17.85 -22.31 -11.54
N ASP A 282 -17.03 -21.94 -12.52
CA ASP A 282 -16.01 -20.90 -12.39
C ASP A 282 -16.64 -19.55 -11.97
N GLN A 283 -17.80 -19.19 -12.56
CA GLN A 283 -18.55 -17.99 -12.20
C GLN A 283 -18.96 -17.99 -10.72
N ARG A 284 -19.40 -19.15 -10.22
CA ARG A 284 -19.81 -19.32 -8.83
C ARG A 284 -18.62 -19.14 -7.89
N ASP A 285 -17.45 -19.66 -8.26
CA ASP A 285 -16.25 -19.57 -7.44
C ASP A 285 -15.66 -18.15 -7.45
N VAL A 286 -15.56 -17.49 -8.62
CA VAL A 286 -15.12 -16.08 -8.66
C VAL A 286 -16.11 -15.15 -7.95
N THR A 287 -17.42 -15.39 -8.05
CA THR A 287 -18.44 -14.62 -7.31
C THR A 287 -18.25 -14.78 -5.80
N ARG A 288 -17.93 -15.99 -5.33
CA ARG A 288 -17.61 -16.21 -3.91
C ARG A 288 -16.38 -15.41 -3.48
N SER A 289 -15.30 -15.45 -4.26
CA SER A 289 -14.08 -14.68 -3.96
C SER A 289 -14.32 -13.18 -3.93
N ILE A 290 -15.16 -12.64 -4.85
CA ILE A 290 -15.59 -11.24 -4.83
C ILE A 290 -16.33 -10.91 -3.54
N MET A 291 -17.30 -11.73 -3.15
CA MET A 291 -18.09 -11.49 -1.94
C MET A 291 -17.24 -11.54 -0.67
N GLU A 292 -16.31 -12.50 -0.58
CA GLU A 292 -15.37 -12.62 0.54
C GLU A 292 -14.46 -11.37 0.64
N GLU A 293 -13.89 -10.94 -0.48
CA GLU A 293 -13.05 -9.73 -0.56
C GLU A 293 -13.83 -8.45 -0.19
N MET A 294 -15.08 -8.31 -0.66
CA MET A 294 -15.95 -7.19 -0.28
C MET A 294 -16.26 -7.18 1.22
N GLN A 295 -16.46 -8.35 1.83
CA GLN A 295 -16.69 -8.47 3.27
C GLN A 295 -15.46 -8.08 4.08
N LEU A 296 -14.26 -8.49 3.64
CA LEU A 296 -13.01 -8.10 4.28
C LEU A 296 -12.83 -6.57 4.26
N ARG A 297 -13.04 -5.92 3.10
CA ARG A 297 -13.01 -4.45 3.00
C ARG A 297 -14.00 -3.77 3.91
N GLN A 298 -15.24 -4.27 3.94
CA GLN A 298 -16.25 -3.71 4.82
C GLN A 298 -15.86 -3.84 6.29
N ALA A 299 -15.25 -4.96 6.69
CA ALA A 299 -14.76 -5.13 8.04
C ALA A 299 -13.62 -4.16 8.37
N ASP A 300 -12.69 -3.93 7.45
CA ASP A 300 -11.59 -2.96 7.59
C ASP A 300 -12.13 -1.51 7.68
N ASP A 301 -13.09 -1.15 6.84
CA ASP A 301 -13.76 0.16 6.88
C ASP A 301 -14.49 0.38 8.20
N MET A 302 -15.24 -0.63 8.67
CA MET A 302 -15.91 -0.58 9.97
C MET A 302 -14.91 -0.47 11.13
N PHE A 303 -13.77 -1.15 11.05
CA PHE A 303 -12.71 -1.07 12.04
C PHE A 303 -12.07 0.33 12.07
N ALA A 304 -11.79 0.91 10.90
CA ALA A 304 -11.29 2.27 10.77
C ALA A 304 -12.29 3.30 11.30
N GLU A 305 -13.58 3.16 10.98
CA GLU A 305 -14.66 4.02 11.51
C GLU A 305 -14.79 3.89 13.03
N GLY A 306 -14.73 2.66 13.56
CA GLY A 306 -14.79 2.39 15.00
C GLY A 306 -13.65 3.04 15.79
N LYS A 307 -12.45 3.12 15.21
CA LYS A 307 -11.29 3.82 15.82
C LYS A 307 -11.50 5.33 15.93
N ARG A 308 -12.29 5.92 15.03
CA ARG A 308 -12.56 7.36 14.99
C ARG A 308 -13.70 7.79 15.91
N HIS A 309 -14.51 6.84 16.37
CA HIS A 309 -15.68 7.15 17.18
C HIS A 309 -15.27 7.69 18.55
N ASP A 310 -15.84 8.84 18.94
CA ASP A 310 -15.63 9.43 20.25
C ASP A 310 -16.56 8.78 21.29
N TYR A 311 -16.01 7.86 22.08
CA TYR A 311 -16.73 7.19 23.16
C TYR A 311 -16.84 8.04 24.43
N SER A 312 -16.30 9.26 24.49
CA SER A 312 -16.26 10.09 25.70
C SER A 312 -17.65 10.34 26.29
N ALA A 313 -18.63 10.68 25.45
CA ALA A 313 -20.01 10.91 25.89
C ALA A 313 -20.66 9.63 26.48
N ALA A 314 -20.37 8.47 25.89
CA ALA A 314 -20.86 7.19 26.39
C ALA A 314 -20.19 6.82 27.71
N MET A 315 -18.87 7.01 27.83
CA MET A 315 -18.13 6.79 29.07
C MET A 315 -18.62 7.71 30.19
N GLU A 316 -18.81 9.00 29.92
CA GLU A 316 -19.38 9.93 30.90
C GLU A 316 -20.78 9.52 31.35
N PHE A 317 -21.63 9.10 30.41
CA PHE A 317 -22.97 8.62 30.73
C PHE A 317 -22.91 7.41 31.66
N TRP A 318 -22.12 6.40 31.33
CA TRP A 318 -21.99 5.19 32.13
C TRP A 318 -21.33 5.44 33.48
N ALA A 319 -20.27 6.25 33.53
CA ALA A 319 -19.64 6.65 34.78
C ALA A 319 -20.64 7.35 35.73
N ARG A 320 -21.43 8.30 35.21
CA ARG A 320 -22.49 8.96 35.98
C ARG A 320 -23.59 7.99 36.41
N ALA A 321 -23.98 7.05 35.55
CA ALA A 321 -25.02 6.06 35.84
C ALA A 321 -24.58 5.08 36.95
N LEU A 322 -23.33 4.62 36.90
CA LEU A 322 -22.74 3.73 37.91
C LEU A 322 -22.54 4.45 39.25
N ALA A 323 -22.04 5.70 39.22
CA ALA A 323 -21.90 6.53 40.42
C ALA A 323 -23.25 6.77 41.11
N ARG A 324 -24.32 7.06 40.35
CA ARG A 324 -25.68 7.24 40.90
C ARG A 324 -26.24 5.98 41.56
N LYS A 325 -25.83 4.80 41.11
CA LYS A 325 -26.27 3.53 41.69
C LYS A 325 -25.40 3.07 42.87
N GLY A 326 -24.35 3.82 43.21
CA GLY A 326 -23.45 3.50 44.34
C GLY A 326 -22.56 2.27 44.11
N VAL A 327 -22.55 1.70 42.91
CA VAL A 327 -21.81 0.45 42.60
C VAL A 327 -20.36 0.75 42.21
N LEU A 328 -20.00 2.01 41.97
CA LEU A 328 -18.66 2.38 41.52
C LEU A 328 -17.58 2.03 42.56
N GLU A 329 -17.91 2.11 43.85
CA GLU A 329 -17.00 1.77 44.95
C GLU A 329 -16.66 0.27 44.99
N GLU A 330 -17.60 -0.60 44.60
CA GLU A 330 -17.41 -2.06 44.57
C GLU A 330 -16.47 -2.51 43.44
N PHE A 331 -16.29 -1.71 42.39
CA PHE A 331 -15.39 -2.01 41.27
C PHE A 331 -13.99 -1.40 41.41
N LEU A 332 -13.77 -0.51 42.38
CA LEU A 332 -12.50 0.19 42.61
C LEU A 332 -11.66 -0.41 43.75
N THR A 333 -12.19 -1.42 44.45
CA THR A 333 -11.52 -2.21 45.50
C THR A 333 -11.00 -3.54 44.98
#